data_AF-A0A351BK00-F1
#
_entry.id   AF-A0A351BK00-F1
#
_cell.length_a   1.000
_cell.length_b   1.000
_cell.length_c   1.000
_cell.angle_alpha   90.00
_cell.angle_beta   90.00
_cell.angle_gamma   90.00
#
_symmetry.space_group_name_H-M   'P 1'
#
loop_
_entity.id
_entity.type
_entity.pdbx_description
1 polymer ?
#
loop_
_entity_poly.entity_id
_entity_poly.type
_entity_poly.pdbx_seq_one_letter_code
_entity_poly.pdbx_strand_id
1 'polypeptide(L)'
;MVRQAYACIHPQDSERRNERADDLLAGILRLEAERRQRVGEDAEALVDSPLMVRLLLIVHLNNRALPDQRADLFDKAINALLQVDFGIDTTNNRELSADWTLYRDMSQQLAFAMHQQGADQGREIEEPALRGILRAEPEFQPRIEDFVRHARQRGSVLEERDGAYRFLHLALQEFLVARYLSEVTGRDSREAMLSFLAERVEDPWWREPILLLAGYQAGHAARSARELLRALAETGSKANAQFSAAELAATAALEWRESGEPLRADCARRIVRLLSDDEALAQSKPVVRARAGDRLAQLGDPRFDAQRFHLPADEMLGFVRIAADPGFMIGTRRQDVARVSKIIGGNVYDNEINDAPTPTPEFWIARYPVTVGQFRAFVEATGFAVGDADALADPDSRPVRYVSWHDALAWCDWLNERLATSPACAGGPIARLVREHGWRVALPSELKWEKAARWFGRQCISLARRRRSQTRERSRFADQRYVGGRLLRSQWLRSL
;
A
#
# COMPACT_ATOMS: atom_id res chain seq x y z
N MET A 1 -20.32 -12.23 -18.52
CA MET A 1 -20.64 -10.81 -18.75
C MET A 1 -20.27 -10.32 -20.15
N VAL A 2 -18.99 -10.22 -20.54
CA VAL A 2 -18.58 -9.70 -21.87
C VAL A 2 -19.34 -10.37 -23.03
N ARG A 3 -19.35 -11.71 -23.10
CA ARG A 3 -20.09 -12.44 -24.14
C ARG A 3 -21.60 -12.15 -24.15
N GLN A 4 -22.21 -11.97 -22.98
CA GLN A 4 -23.63 -11.63 -22.87
C GLN A 4 -23.90 -10.22 -23.40
N ALA A 5 -23.03 -9.25 -23.10
CA ALA A 5 -23.16 -7.89 -23.61
C ALA A 5 -23.11 -7.85 -25.15
N TYR A 6 -22.13 -8.52 -25.78
CA TYR A 6 -22.09 -8.58 -27.25
C TYR A 6 -23.25 -9.39 -27.85
N ALA A 7 -23.81 -10.37 -27.14
CA ALA A 7 -25.03 -11.04 -27.58
C ALA A 7 -26.23 -10.09 -27.66
N CYS A 8 -26.31 -9.11 -26.76
CA CYS A 8 -27.34 -8.07 -26.82
C CYS A 8 -27.03 -7.01 -27.89
N ILE A 9 -25.76 -6.64 -28.09
CA ILE A 9 -25.35 -5.59 -29.05
C ILE A 9 -25.43 -6.10 -30.50
N HIS A 10 -25.09 -7.37 -30.74
CA HIS A 10 -25.10 -8.01 -32.05
C HIS A 10 -25.97 -9.28 -32.01
N PRO A 11 -27.31 -9.14 -31.89
CA PRO A 11 -28.20 -10.30 -31.69
C PRO A 11 -28.32 -11.19 -32.94
N GLN A 12 -28.10 -10.62 -34.14
CA GLN A 12 -28.28 -11.32 -35.41
C GLN A 12 -26.97 -11.64 -36.15
N ASP A 13 -25.83 -11.14 -35.68
CA ASP A 13 -24.51 -11.32 -36.33
C ASP A 13 -23.59 -12.11 -35.40
N SER A 14 -23.65 -13.44 -35.54
CA SER A 14 -22.94 -14.35 -34.65
C SER A 14 -21.42 -14.32 -34.83
N GLU A 15 -20.94 -14.05 -36.04
CA GLU A 15 -19.50 -13.95 -36.34
C GLU A 15 -18.93 -12.69 -35.69
N ARG A 16 -19.52 -11.53 -35.97
CA ARG A 16 -19.07 -10.25 -35.40
C ARG A 16 -19.20 -10.22 -33.88
N ARG A 17 -20.25 -10.82 -33.33
CA ARG A 17 -20.43 -10.98 -31.88
C ARG A 17 -19.26 -11.74 -31.26
N ASN A 18 -18.91 -12.89 -31.83
CA ASN A 18 -17.86 -13.75 -31.29
C ASN A 18 -16.49 -13.08 -31.43
N GLU A 19 -16.18 -12.52 -32.61
CA GLU A 19 -14.94 -11.80 -32.88
C GLU A 19 -14.74 -10.64 -31.87
N ARG A 20 -15.75 -9.79 -31.69
CA ARG A 20 -15.66 -8.64 -30.77
C ARG A 20 -15.55 -9.07 -29.31
N ALA A 21 -16.28 -10.10 -28.91
CA ALA A 21 -16.22 -10.62 -27.54
C ALA A 21 -14.85 -11.25 -27.24
N ASP A 22 -14.31 -12.02 -28.18
CA ASP A 22 -13.01 -12.68 -28.03
C ASP A 22 -11.86 -11.66 -28.02
N ASP A 23 -11.94 -10.63 -28.87
CA ASP A 23 -10.96 -9.52 -28.87
C ASP A 23 -10.93 -8.78 -27.52
N LEU A 24 -12.10 -8.41 -26.98
CA LEU A 24 -12.17 -7.75 -25.67
C LEU A 24 -11.66 -8.67 -24.53
N LEU A 25 -12.05 -9.94 -24.53
CA LEU A 25 -11.59 -10.90 -23.53
C LEU A 25 -10.07 -11.11 -23.59
N ALA A 26 -9.51 -11.24 -24.80
CA ALA A 26 -8.08 -11.37 -24.98
C ALA A 26 -7.34 -10.10 -24.52
N GLY A 27 -7.91 -8.93 -24.77
CA GLY A 27 -7.38 -7.66 -24.27
C GLY A 27 -7.39 -7.57 -22.73
N ILE A 28 -8.48 -7.97 -22.08
CA ILE A 28 -8.57 -8.02 -20.61
C ILE A 28 -7.53 -8.96 -20.03
N LEU A 29 -7.39 -10.17 -20.59
CA LEU A 29 -6.41 -11.16 -20.12
C LEU A 29 -4.97 -10.64 -20.24
N ARG A 30 -4.63 -9.98 -21.35
CA ARG A 30 -3.31 -9.34 -21.52
C ARG A 30 -3.07 -8.27 -20.46
N LEU A 31 -4.04 -7.38 -20.27
CA LEU A 31 -3.94 -6.30 -19.30
C LEU A 31 -3.77 -6.82 -17.86
N GLU A 32 -4.54 -7.84 -17.46
CA GLU A 32 -4.40 -8.45 -16.12
C GLU A 32 -3.06 -9.16 -15.95
N ALA A 33 -2.59 -9.89 -16.95
CA ALA A 33 -1.30 -10.57 -16.91
C ALA A 33 -0.14 -9.57 -16.78
N GLU A 34 -0.15 -8.48 -17.56
CA GLU A 34 0.84 -7.42 -17.46
C GLU A 34 0.78 -6.69 -16.11
N ARG A 35 -0.39 -6.60 -15.48
CA ARG A 35 -0.53 -6.02 -14.14
C ARG A 35 0.04 -6.95 -13.07
N ARG A 36 -0.26 -8.25 -13.12
CA ARG A 36 0.30 -9.26 -12.20
C ARG A 36 1.82 -9.32 -12.27
N GLN A 37 2.40 -9.26 -13.46
CA GLN A 37 3.86 -9.24 -13.61
C GLN A 37 4.52 -8.02 -12.93
N ARG A 38 3.81 -6.88 -12.84
CA ARG A 38 4.35 -5.63 -12.26
C ARG A 38 4.09 -5.47 -10.77
N VAL A 39 2.90 -5.85 -10.32
CA VAL A 39 2.42 -5.60 -8.95
C VAL A 39 2.60 -6.84 -8.06
N GLY A 40 2.72 -8.02 -8.67
CA GLY A 40 2.77 -9.33 -8.03
C GLY A 40 1.66 -10.25 -8.54
N GLU A 41 1.91 -11.56 -8.55
CA GLU A 41 0.93 -12.57 -9.01
C GLU A 41 -0.40 -12.51 -8.23
N ASP A 42 -0.34 -12.12 -6.95
CA ASP A 42 -1.52 -11.99 -6.07
C ASP A 42 -2.20 -10.61 -6.15
N ALA A 43 -1.88 -9.79 -7.15
CA ALA A 43 -2.53 -8.50 -7.33
C ALA A 43 -4.03 -8.67 -7.62
N GLU A 44 -4.87 -7.94 -6.86
CA GLU A 44 -6.32 -7.90 -7.11
C GLU A 44 -6.61 -7.55 -8.58
N ALA A 45 -7.53 -8.27 -9.21
CA ALA A 45 -7.84 -8.07 -10.62
C ALA A 45 -8.31 -6.63 -10.87
N LEU A 46 -7.85 -6.01 -11.97
CA LEU A 46 -8.36 -4.71 -12.35
C LEU A 46 -9.84 -4.78 -12.76
N VAL A 47 -10.21 -5.85 -13.45
CA VAL A 47 -11.57 -6.14 -13.92
C VAL A 47 -12.24 -7.11 -12.96
N ASP A 48 -12.51 -6.62 -11.74
CA ASP A 48 -13.11 -7.39 -10.65
C ASP A 48 -14.62 -7.16 -10.50
N SER A 49 -15.17 -6.14 -11.17
CA SER A 49 -16.53 -5.66 -10.95
C SER A 49 -17.33 -5.53 -12.26
N PRO A 50 -18.67 -5.69 -12.18
CA PRO A 50 -19.55 -5.43 -13.31
C PRO A 50 -19.39 -4.04 -13.94
N LEU A 51 -19.05 -3.03 -13.13
CA LEU A 51 -18.76 -1.68 -13.62
C LEU A 51 -17.55 -1.69 -14.55
N MET A 52 -16.42 -2.27 -14.14
CA MET A 52 -15.20 -2.27 -14.94
C MET A 52 -15.43 -2.97 -16.28
N VAL A 53 -16.18 -4.08 -16.27
CA VAL A 53 -16.61 -4.74 -17.51
C VAL A 53 -17.45 -3.81 -18.39
N ARG A 54 -18.41 -3.07 -17.79
CA ARG A 54 -19.24 -2.09 -18.52
C ARG A 54 -18.40 -0.96 -19.11
N LEU A 55 -17.46 -0.39 -18.35
CA LEU A 55 -16.59 0.70 -18.82
C LEU A 55 -15.67 0.21 -19.95
N LEU A 56 -15.10 -0.98 -19.82
CA LEU A 56 -14.30 -1.59 -20.88
C LEU A 56 -15.11 -1.88 -22.14
N LEU A 57 -16.37 -2.32 -22.00
CA LEU A 57 -17.29 -2.47 -23.13
C LEU A 57 -17.55 -1.13 -23.83
N ILE A 58 -17.85 -0.07 -23.06
CA ILE A 58 -18.05 1.29 -23.59
C ILE A 58 -16.81 1.75 -24.36
N VAL A 59 -15.62 1.56 -23.78
CA VAL A 59 -14.37 1.95 -24.43
C VAL A 59 -14.09 1.08 -25.66
N HIS A 60 -14.33 -0.22 -25.64
CA HIS A 60 -14.10 -1.11 -26.80
C HIS A 60 -15.04 -0.84 -27.98
N LEU A 61 -16.28 -0.44 -27.69
CA LEU A 61 -17.23 -0.06 -28.74
C LEU A 61 -16.80 1.21 -29.47
N ASN A 62 -16.17 2.15 -28.77
CA ASN A 62 -15.81 3.46 -29.31
C ASN A 62 -14.33 3.59 -29.72
N ASN A 63 -13.43 2.82 -29.10
CA ASN A 63 -11.98 2.84 -29.31
C ASN A 63 -11.45 1.44 -29.66
N ARG A 64 -10.44 1.39 -30.54
CA ARG A 64 -9.83 0.12 -31.00
C ARG A 64 -8.76 -0.44 -30.05
N ALA A 65 -8.33 0.31 -29.04
CA ALA A 65 -7.28 -0.10 -28.12
C ALA A 65 -7.75 0.03 -26.67
N LEU A 66 -7.50 -1.03 -25.88
CA LEU A 66 -7.78 -1.00 -24.46
C LEU A 66 -6.80 -0.06 -23.72
N PRO A 67 -7.26 0.62 -22.67
CA PRO A 67 -6.41 1.46 -21.82
C PRO A 67 -5.36 0.65 -21.08
N ASP A 68 -4.16 1.21 -20.88
CA ASP A 68 -3.08 0.55 -20.14
C ASP A 68 -3.18 0.74 -18.61
N GLN A 69 -4.00 1.71 -18.16
CA GLN A 69 -4.15 2.11 -16.76
C GLN A 69 -5.58 2.54 -16.44
N ARG A 70 -5.94 2.49 -15.14
CA ARG A 70 -7.27 2.85 -14.61
C ARG A 70 -7.75 4.24 -15.00
N ALA A 71 -6.89 5.24 -14.79
CA ALA A 71 -7.23 6.62 -15.10
C ALA A 71 -7.55 6.84 -16.59
N ASP A 72 -6.80 6.19 -17.49
CA ASP A 72 -7.07 6.25 -18.95
C ASP A 72 -8.39 5.55 -19.32
N LEU A 73 -8.73 4.44 -18.65
CA LEU A 73 -10.04 3.80 -18.82
C LEU A 73 -11.17 4.72 -18.40
N PHE A 74 -11.08 5.34 -17.23
CA PHE A 74 -12.11 6.26 -16.76
C PHE A 74 -12.22 7.50 -17.66
N ASP A 75 -11.11 8.07 -18.12
CA ASP A 75 -11.13 9.20 -19.06
C ASP A 75 -11.84 8.83 -20.36
N LYS A 76 -11.40 7.74 -21.00
CA LYS A 76 -12.01 7.26 -22.25
C LYS A 76 -13.48 6.89 -22.08
N ALA A 77 -13.85 6.27 -20.95
CA ALA A 77 -15.23 5.91 -20.68
C ALA A 77 -16.12 7.14 -20.46
N ILE A 78 -15.67 8.13 -19.69
CA ILE A 78 -16.41 9.38 -19.50
C ILE A 78 -16.55 10.13 -20.82
N ASN A 79 -15.47 10.23 -21.59
CA ASN A 79 -15.52 10.88 -22.90
C ASN A 79 -16.53 10.18 -23.83
N ALA A 80 -16.53 8.85 -23.86
CA ALA A 80 -17.51 8.07 -24.61
C ALA A 80 -18.96 8.28 -24.14
N LEU A 81 -19.20 8.24 -22.83
CA LEU A 81 -20.53 8.45 -22.24
C LEU A 81 -21.05 9.85 -22.54
N LEU A 82 -20.21 10.88 -22.40
CA LEU A 82 -20.57 12.26 -22.69
C LEU A 82 -20.76 12.51 -24.20
N GLN A 83 -19.96 11.89 -25.07
CA GLN A 83 -20.16 12.02 -26.52
C GLN A 83 -21.48 11.40 -26.98
N VAL A 84 -21.90 10.27 -26.40
CA VAL A 84 -23.20 9.67 -26.72
C VAL A 84 -24.35 10.56 -26.23
N ASP A 85 -24.23 11.12 -25.03
CA ASP A 85 -25.31 11.91 -24.43
C ASP A 85 -25.42 13.33 -25.00
N PHE A 86 -24.28 13.94 -25.34
CA PHE A 86 -24.16 15.36 -25.66
C PHE A 86 -23.50 15.67 -27.02
N GLY A 87 -22.87 14.69 -27.67
CA GLY A 87 -22.04 14.89 -28.87
C GLY A 87 -22.63 14.37 -30.19
N ILE A 88 -23.62 13.47 -30.18
CA ILE A 88 -24.18 12.88 -31.42
C ILE A 88 -25.71 12.84 -31.37
N ASP A 89 -26.35 13.77 -32.07
CA ASP A 89 -27.72 13.61 -32.53
C ASP A 89 -27.67 13.05 -33.97
N THR A 90 -27.95 11.75 -34.15
CA THR A 90 -27.99 11.12 -35.49
C THR A 90 -29.10 11.67 -36.39
N THR A 91 -29.99 12.52 -35.87
CA THR A 91 -31.11 13.12 -36.62
C THR A 91 -30.83 14.50 -37.21
N ASN A 92 -29.75 15.19 -36.82
CA ASN A 92 -29.45 16.51 -37.37
C ASN A 92 -27.94 16.72 -37.56
N ASN A 93 -27.52 16.85 -38.82
CA ASN A 93 -26.23 17.39 -39.26
C ASN A 93 -26.05 18.87 -38.82
N ARG A 94 -26.02 19.14 -37.52
CA ARG A 94 -25.53 20.39 -36.96
C ARG A 94 -24.41 20.05 -35.98
N GLU A 95 -23.23 20.58 -36.30
CA GLU A 95 -22.03 20.49 -35.50
C GLU A 95 -22.31 20.84 -34.02
N LEU A 96 -22.32 19.83 -33.15
CA LEU A 96 -22.17 19.98 -31.70
C LEU A 96 -20.80 19.45 -31.24
N SER A 97 -19.78 19.67 -32.09
CA SER A 97 -18.42 19.17 -31.86
C SER A 97 -17.69 19.83 -30.67
N ALA A 98 -18.30 20.79 -29.95
CA ALA A 98 -17.63 21.63 -28.96
C ALA A 98 -18.18 21.57 -27.51
N ASP A 99 -19.38 21.03 -27.26
CA ASP A 99 -20.02 21.19 -25.93
C ASP A 99 -19.71 20.08 -24.91
N TRP A 100 -19.33 18.88 -25.35
CA TRP A 100 -19.07 17.76 -24.42
C TRP A 100 -17.87 18.00 -23.50
N THR A 101 -16.88 18.78 -23.94
CA THR A 101 -15.75 19.19 -23.08
C THR A 101 -16.22 20.09 -21.95
N LEU A 102 -17.13 21.02 -22.24
CA LEU A 102 -17.76 21.90 -21.24
C LEU A 102 -18.59 21.07 -20.24
N TYR A 103 -19.36 20.09 -20.71
CA TYR A 103 -20.10 19.19 -19.81
C TYR A 103 -19.19 18.31 -18.94
N ARG A 104 -18.02 17.94 -19.44
CA ARG A 104 -16.98 17.26 -18.64
C ARG A 104 -16.43 18.18 -17.56
N ASP A 105 -16.23 19.46 -17.88
CA ASP A 105 -15.76 20.49 -16.93
C ASP A 105 -16.82 20.80 -15.85
N MET A 106 -18.10 20.85 -16.24
CA MET A 106 -19.23 20.92 -15.30
C MET A 106 -19.28 19.68 -14.39
N SER A 107 -19.08 18.49 -14.96
CA SER A 107 -19.11 17.22 -14.22
C SER A 107 -17.98 17.13 -13.20
N GLN A 108 -16.76 17.58 -13.53
CA GLN A 108 -15.65 17.59 -12.56
C GLN A 108 -15.84 18.62 -11.45
N GLN A 109 -16.42 19.79 -11.74
CA GLN A 109 -16.74 20.80 -10.74
C GLN A 109 -17.71 20.21 -9.70
N LEU A 110 -18.76 19.55 -10.21
CA LEU A 110 -19.76 18.91 -9.38
C LEU A 110 -19.17 17.75 -8.57
N ALA A 111 -18.37 16.88 -9.21
CA ALA A 111 -17.72 15.75 -8.55
C ALA A 111 -16.83 16.22 -7.38
N PHE A 112 -16.01 17.24 -7.60
CA PHE A 112 -15.16 17.82 -6.56
C PHE A 112 -15.96 18.43 -5.42
N ALA A 113 -16.98 19.23 -5.73
CA ALA A 113 -17.83 19.86 -4.71
C ALA A 113 -18.60 18.84 -3.87
N MET A 114 -19.14 17.79 -4.50
CA MET A 114 -19.78 16.68 -3.80
C MET A 114 -18.78 15.92 -2.93
N HIS A 115 -17.62 15.53 -3.49
CA HIS A 115 -16.65 14.70 -2.78
C HIS A 115 -16.05 15.39 -1.54
N GLN A 116 -15.98 16.72 -1.55
CA GLN A 116 -15.58 17.52 -0.38
C GLN A 116 -16.52 17.40 0.82
N GLN A 117 -17.77 16.99 0.64
CA GLN A 117 -18.72 16.77 1.74
C GLN A 117 -18.46 15.47 2.52
N GLY A 118 -17.47 14.67 2.09
CA GLY A 118 -17.09 13.42 2.74
C GLY A 118 -17.95 12.22 2.32
N ALA A 119 -17.64 11.05 2.87
CA ALA A 119 -18.22 9.77 2.42
C ALA A 119 -19.74 9.65 2.64
N ASP A 120 -20.27 10.33 3.66
CA ASP A 120 -21.68 10.25 4.05
C ASP A 120 -22.59 11.14 3.20
N GLN A 121 -22.15 12.37 2.91
CA GLN A 121 -22.95 13.38 2.20
C GLN A 121 -22.51 13.58 0.75
N GLY A 122 -21.31 13.14 0.38
CA GLY A 122 -20.72 13.44 -0.91
C GLY A 122 -21.14 12.54 -2.06
N ARG A 123 -22.13 11.67 -1.87
CA ARG A 123 -22.60 10.71 -2.88
C ARG A 123 -23.81 11.18 -3.68
N GLU A 124 -24.62 12.05 -3.08
CA GLU A 124 -25.88 12.53 -3.67
C GLU A 124 -25.99 14.04 -3.43
N ILE A 125 -26.67 14.75 -4.33
CA ILE A 125 -26.86 16.19 -4.24
C ILE A 125 -28.24 16.61 -4.77
N GLU A 126 -28.92 17.46 -4.02
CA GLU A 126 -30.20 18.04 -4.42
C GLU A 126 -30.04 19.05 -5.57
N GLU A 127 -31.01 19.12 -6.46
CA GLU A 127 -30.94 20.01 -7.64
C GLU A 127 -30.61 21.48 -7.33
N PRO A 128 -31.20 22.12 -6.30
CA PRO A 128 -30.88 23.51 -6.00
C PRO A 128 -29.41 23.71 -5.65
N ALA A 129 -28.80 22.76 -4.93
CA ALA A 129 -27.38 22.80 -4.58
C ALA A 129 -26.49 22.54 -5.79
N LEU A 130 -26.85 21.56 -6.63
CA LEU A 130 -26.16 21.29 -7.90
C LEU A 130 -26.14 22.53 -8.80
N ARG A 131 -27.29 23.17 -8.99
CA ARG A 131 -27.40 24.42 -9.77
C ARG A 131 -26.61 25.55 -9.13
N GLY A 132 -26.59 25.63 -7.80
CA GLY A 132 -25.79 26.60 -7.05
C GLY A 132 -24.29 26.47 -7.34
N ILE A 133 -23.76 25.25 -7.32
CA ILE A 133 -22.35 24.97 -7.62
C ILE A 133 -22.01 25.37 -9.05
N LEU A 134 -22.82 24.97 -10.03
CA LEU A 134 -22.52 25.24 -11.43
C LEU A 134 -22.67 26.73 -11.80
N ARG A 135 -23.57 27.48 -11.14
CA ARG A 135 -23.74 28.93 -11.39
C ARG A 135 -22.55 29.77 -10.96
N ALA A 136 -21.71 29.25 -10.05
CA ALA A 136 -20.52 29.94 -9.59
C ALA A 136 -19.53 30.23 -10.73
N GLU A 137 -19.53 29.39 -11.78
CA GLU A 137 -18.71 29.57 -12.98
C GLU A 137 -19.54 30.21 -14.11
N PRO A 138 -19.21 31.44 -14.55
CA PRO A 138 -19.97 32.15 -15.57
C PRO A 138 -20.09 31.39 -16.90
N GLU A 139 -19.05 30.64 -17.27
CA GLU A 139 -19.00 29.86 -18.52
C GLU A 139 -20.00 28.71 -18.54
N PHE A 140 -20.38 28.18 -17.36
CA PHE A 140 -21.33 27.07 -17.27
C PHE A 140 -22.77 27.54 -17.40
N GLN A 141 -23.08 28.78 -16.99
CA GLN A 141 -24.44 29.30 -16.87
C GLN A 141 -25.34 29.07 -18.11
N PRO A 142 -24.86 29.29 -19.35
CA PRO A 142 -25.69 29.07 -20.54
C PRO A 142 -26.10 27.61 -20.76
N ARG A 143 -25.38 26.65 -20.18
CA ARG A 143 -25.56 25.21 -20.40
C ARG A 143 -26.09 24.45 -19.19
N ILE A 144 -26.34 25.11 -18.05
CA ILE A 144 -26.85 24.46 -16.83
C ILE A 144 -28.19 23.76 -17.08
N GLU A 145 -29.12 24.42 -17.77
CA GLU A 145 -30.44 23.83 -18.03
C GLU A 145 -30.34 22.59 -18.93
N ASP A 146 -29.49 22.64 -19.94
CA ASP A 146 -29.27 21.50 -20.83
C ASP A 146 -28.59 20.35 -20.06
N PHE A 147 -27.56 20.65 -19.26
CA PHE A 147 -26.87 19.65 -18.43
C PHE A 147 -27.84 18.92 -17.48
N VAL A 148 -28.67 19.66 -16.74
CA VAL A 148 -29.67 19.09 -15.82
C VAL A 148 -30.72 18.29 -16.57
N ARG A 149 -31.19 18.78 -17.72
CA ARG A 149 -32.15 18.06 -18.57
C ARG A 149 -31.59 16.73 -19.06
N HIS A 150 -30.34 16.70 -19.52
CA HIS A 150 -29.69 15.48 -20.00
C HIS A 150 -29.44 14.48 -18.88
N ALA A 151 -29.02 14.94 -17.69
CA ALA A 151 -28.84 14.07 -16.52
C ALA A 151 -30.14 13.31 -16.15
N ARG A 152 -31.31 13.97 -16.28
CA ARG A 152 -32.63 13.32 -16.06
C ARG A 152 -33.03 12.35 -17.18
N GLN A 153 -32.66 12.64 -18.43
CA GLN A 153 -33.19 11.92 -19.59
C GLN A 153 -32.34 10.71 -20.03
N ARG A 154 -31.02 10.75 -19.86
CA ARG A 154 -30.10 9.76 -20.45
C ARG A 154 -29.16 9.08 -19.45
N GLY A 155 -28.95 9.64 -18.26
CA GLY A 155 -28.37 8.92 -17.11
C GLY A 155 -26.99 8.26 -17.34
N SER A 156 -26.11 8.81 -18.17
CA SER A 156 -24.84 8.12 -18.51
C SER A 156 -23.74 8.29 -17.46
N VAL A 157 -23.40 9.53 -17.08
CA VAL A 157 -22.38 9.85 -16.07
C VAL A 157 -23.03 10.24 -14.74
N LEU A 158 -24.10 11.02 -14.82
CA LEU A 158 -24.92 11.48 -13.71
C LEU A 158 -26.34 10.96 -13.90
N GLU A 159 -26.96 10.44 -12.85
CA GLU A 159 -28.36 10.02 -12.84
C GLU A 159 -29.15 10.80 -11.78
N GLU A 160 -30.43 11.01 -12.06
CA GLU A 160 -31.39 11.58 -11.11
C GLU A 160 -32.23 10.46 -10.50
N ARG A 161 -32.43 10.53 -9.19
CA ARG A 161 -33.25 9.61 -8.41
C ARG A 161 -33.92 10.36 -7.27
N ASP A 162 -35.25 10.30 -7.23
CA ASP A 162 -36.08 10.85 -6.15
C ASP A 162 -35.82 12.35 -5.86
N GLY A 163 -35.43 13.13 -6.87
CA GLY A 163 -35.09 14.56 -6.77
C GLY A 163 -33.60 14.86 -6.53
N ALA A 164 -32.82 13.84 -6.19
CA ALA A 164 -31.39 13.92 -5.95
C ALA A 164 -30.57 13.42 -7.15
N TYR A 165 -29.39 13.99 -7.35
CA TYR A 165 -28.46 13.64 -8.41
C TYR A 165 -27.26 12.91 -7.83
N ARG A 166 -26.77 11.91 -8.55
CA ARG A 166 -25.55 11.18 -8.19
C ARG A 166 -24.82 10.69 -9.41
N PHE A 167 -23.52 10.47 -9.27
CA PHE A 167 -22.76 9.80 -10.31
C PHE A 167 -23.22 8.33 -10.40
N LEU A 168 -23.36 7.83 -11.63
CA LEU A 168 -23.77 6.45 -11.89
C LEU A 168 -22.90 5.44 -11.12
N HIS A 169 -21.62 5.78 -10.92
CA HIS A 169 -20.73 5.05 -10.03
C HIS A 169 -19.76 5.98 -9.32
N LEU A 170 -19.41 5.64 -8.06
CA LEU A 170 -18.45 6.40 -7.26
C LEU A 170 -17.09 6.56 -7.96
N ALA A 171 -16.59 5.50 -8.59
CA ALA A 171 -15.36 5.54 -9.38
C ALA A 171 -15.32 6.63 -10.48
N LEU A 172 -16.47 6.97 -11.09
CA LEU A 172 -16.54 8.08 -12.04
C LEU A 172 -16.38 9.43 -11.33
N GLN A 173 -17.02 9.57 -10.17
CA GLN A 173 -16.85 10.75 -9.31
C GLN A 173 -15.40 10.89 -8.85
N GLU A 174 -14.78 9.82 -8.35
CA GLU A 174 -13.38 9.81 -7.89
C GLU A 174 -12.40 10.18 -9.00
N PHE A 175 -12.62 9.67 -10.23
CA PHE A 175 -11.83 10.08 -11.38
C PHE A 175 -12.04 11.55 -11.76
N LEU A 176 -13.27 12.05 -11.74
CA LEU A 176 -13.55 13.45 -12.03
C LEU A 176 -12.96 14.38 -10.97
N VAL A 177 -12.91 13.96 -9.70
CA VAL A 177 -12.18 14.65 -8.62
C VAL A 177 -10.69 14.69 -8.94
N ALA A 178 -10.10 13.56 -9.35
CA ALA A 178 -8.70 13.50 -9.76
C ALA A 178 -8.39 14.45 -10.93
N ARG A 179 -9.26 14.48 -11.95
CA ARG A 179 -9.14 15.42 -13.07
C ARG A 179 -9.24 16.87 -12.59
N TYR A 180 -10.22 17.20 -11.74
CA TYR A 180 -10.37 18.54 -11.17
C TYR A 180 -9.10 19.00 -10.45
N LEU A 181 -8.54 18.13 -9.60
CA LEU A 181 -7.29 18.43 -8.88
C LEU A 181 -6.14 18.71 -9.84
N SER A 182 -6.06 18.02 -10.99
CA SER A 182 -5.03 18.26 -11.99
C SER A 182 -5.27 19.53 -12.83
N GLU A 183 -6.48 19.69 -13.36
CA GLU A 183 -6.80 20.69 -14.39
C GLU A 183 -7.19 22.06 -13.83
N VAL A 184 -7.69 22.11 -12.60
CA VAL A 184 -8.09 23.34 -11.92
C VAL A 184 -7.08 23.67 -10.84
N THR A 185 -7.05 22.90 -9.76
CA THR A 185 -6.19 23.20 -8.60
C THR A 185 -4.70 23.16 -8.95
N GLY A 186 -4.26 22.10 -9.63
CA GLY A 186 -2.86 21.89 -9.99
C GLY A 186 -2.36 22.79 -11.11
N ARG A 187 -3.27 23.28 -11.96
CA ARG A 187 -2.97 24.28 -12.99
C ARG A 187 -2.68 25.64 -12.37
N ASP A 188 -3.40 26.01 -11.31
CA ASP A 188 -3.18 27.25 -10.57
C ASP A 188 -1.90 27.19 -9.72
N SER A 189 -1.76 26.14 -8.90
CA SER A 189 -0.56 25.92 -8.09
C SER A 189 -0.41 24.46 -7.68
N ARG A 190 0.76 23.91 -8.01
CA ARG A 190 1.17 22.59 -7.53
C ARG A 190 1.25 22.53 -6.01
N GLU A 191 1.78 23.58 -5.39
CA GLU A 191 1.92 23.70 -3.95
C GLU A 191 0.56 23.69 -3.26
N ALA A 192 -0.43 24.40 -3.82
CA ALA A 192 -1.80 24.39 -3.33
C ALA A 192 -2.42 22.99 -3.42
N MET A 193 -2.26 22.31 -4.57
CA MET A 193 -2.72 20.93 -4.73
C MET A 193 -2.03 19.99 -3.71
N LEU A 194 -0.72 20.06 -3.55
CA LEU A 194 0.01 19.24 -2.58
C LEU A 194 -0.42 19.52 -1.14
N SER A 195 -0.63 20.79 -0.77
CA SER A 195 -1.14 21.17 0.55
C SER A 195 -2.55 20.59 0.77
N PHE A 196 -3.41 20.65 -0.23
CA PHE A 196 -4.75 20.07 -0.16
C PHE A 196 -4.70 18.55 0.05
N LEU A 197 -3.82 17.85 -0.70
CA LEU A 197 -3.61 16.41 -0.56
C LEU A 197 -3.02 16.05 0.80
N ALA A 198 -2.07 16.85 1.31
CA ALA A 198 -1.35 16.62 2.57
C ALA A 198 -2.29 16.40 3.77
N GLU A 199 -3.40 17.12 3.79
CA GLU A 199 -4.41 17.05 4.84
C GLU A 199 -5.28 15.78 4.75
N ARG A 200 -5.27 15.10 3.60
CA ARG A 200 -6.21 14.03 3.21
C ARG A 200 -5.56 12.68 2.95
N VAL A 201 -4.23 12.58 2.99
CA VAL A 201 -3.50 11.31 2.75
C VAL A 201 -3.86 10.19 3.73
N GLU A 202 -4.39 10.51 4.92
CA GLU A 202 -4.86 9.52 5.89
C GLU A 202 -6.34 9.14 5.69
N ASP A 203 -7.10 9.92 4.92
CA ASP A 203 -8.54 9.72 4.72
C ASP A 203 -8.79 8.66 3.65
N PRO A 204 -9.41 7.51 3.99
CA PRO A 204 -9.73 6.47 3.02
C PRO A 204 -10.61 6.96 1.86
N TRP A 205 -11.46 7.97 2.08
CA TRP A 205 -12.33 8.55 1.04
C TRP A 205 -11.52 9.20 -0.09
N TRP A 206 -10.35 9.78 0.24
CA TRP A 206 -9.49 10.46 -0.73
C TRP A 206 -8.41 9.56 -1.34
N ARG A 207 -8.28 8.30 -0.90
CA ARG A 207 -7.26 7.38 -1.41
C ARG A 207 -7.35 7.22 -2.92
N GLU A 208 -8.53 6.86 -3.43
CA GLU A 208 -8.71 6.57 -4.84
C GLU A 208 -8.55 7.83 -5.72
N PRO A 209 -9.13 9.01 -5.39
CA PRO A 209 -8.84 10.25 -6.11
C PRO A 209 -7.33 10.59 -6.18
N ILE A 210 -6.56 10.34 -5.11
CA ILE A 210 -5.10 10.59 -5.12
C ILE A 210 -4.38 9.66 -6.09
N LEU A 211 -4.74 8.38 -6.11
CA LEU A 211 -4.13 7.40 -7.03
C LEU A 211 -4.52 7.69 -8.48
N LEU A 212 -5.79 8.00 -8.74
CA LEU A 212 -6.29 8.39 -10.06
C LEU A 212 -5.67 9.68 -10.57
N LEU A 213 -5.39 10.64 -9.68
CA LEU A 213 -4.69 11.89 -10.05
C LEU A 213 -3.30 11.58 -10.62
N ALA A 214 -2.54 10.72 -9.95
CA ALA A 214 -1.23 10.31 -10.44
C ALA A 214 -1.33 9.57 -11.78
N GLY A 215 -2.30 8.67 -11.94
CA GLY A 215 -2.55 7.97 -13.19
C GLY A 215 -2.97 8.91 -14.34
N TYR A 216 -3.84 9.88 -14.06
CA TYR A 216 -4.29 10.89 -15.03
C TYR A 216 -3.12 11.74 -15.51
N GLN A 217 -2.31 12.27 -14.59
CA GLN A 217 -1.11 13.03 -14.94
C GLN A 217 -0.06 12.20 -15.68
N ALA A 218 0.07 10.90 -15.36
CA ALA A 218 0.99 10.02 -16.06
C ALA A 218 0.65 9.91 -17.56
N GLY A 219 -0.65 9.83 -17.89
CA GLY A 219 -1.13 9.77 -19.29
C GLY A 219 -1.01 11.08 -20.06
N HIS A 220 -1.03 12.24 -19.38
CA HIS A 220 -1.06 13.56 -20.03
C HIS A 220 0.27 14.32 -19.94
N ALA A 221 1.03 14.11 -18.86
CA ALA A 221 2.24 14.87 -18.52
C ALA A 221 3.19 14.05 -17.63
N ALA A 222 3.82 13.01 -18.18
CA ALA A 222 4.68 12.07 -17.44
C ALA A 222 5.75 12.75 -16.55
N ARG A 223 6.39 13.85 -17.01
CA ARG A 223 7.35 14.59 -16.18
C ARG A 223 6.68 15.15 -14.91
N SER A 224 5.53 15.82 -15.08
CA SER A 224 4.76 16.37 -13.98
C SER A 224 4.34 15.27 -13.00
N ALA A 225 3.87 14.12 -13.51
CA ALA A 225 3.51 12.98 -12.67
C ALA A 225 4.66 12.47 -11.79
N ARG A 226 5.89 12.33 -12.33
CA ARG A 226 7.06 11.92 -11.53
C ARG A 226 7.38 12.93 -10.42
N GLU A 227 7.34 14.21 -10.75
CA GLU A 227 7.59 15.27 -9.78
C GLU A 227 6.48 15.31 -8.70
N LEU A 228 5.22 15.01 -9.07
CA LEU A 228 4.10 14.97 -8.13
C LEU A 228 4.31 13.85 -7.13
N LEU A 229 4.63 12.65 -7.61
CA LEU A 229 4.84 11.48 -6.77
C LEU A 229 6.03 11.65 -5.82
N ARG A 230 7.11 12.30 -6.27
CA ARG A 230 8.25 12.67 -5.39
C ARG A 230 7.80 13.61 -4.28
N ALA A 231 7.04 14.64 -4.61
CA ALA A 231 6.56 15.63 -3.64
C ALA A 231 5.52 15.02 -2.67
N LEU A 232 4.60 14.19 -3.18
CA LEU A 232 3.63 13.47 -2.39
C LEU A 232 4.32 12.57 -1.35
N ALA A 233 5.37 11.83 -1.75
CA ALA A 233 6.10 10.95 -0.83
C ALA A 233 6.76 11.69 0.35
N GLU A 234 7.09 12.97 0.18
CA GLU A 234 7.69 13.82 1.21
C GLU A 234 6.66 14.65 1.99
N THR A 235 5.37 14.53 1.64
CA THR A 235 4.28 15.26 2.29
C THR A 235 3.86 14.65 3.64
N GLY A 236 3.14 15.42 4.45
CA GLY A 236 2.57 14.99 5.73
C GLY A 236 3.30 15.58 6.93
N SER A 237 2.53 16.18 7.85
CA SER A 237 3.08 16.84 9.04
C SER A 237 3.22 15.91 10.25
N LYS A 238 2.41 14.85 10.31
CA LYS A 238 2.40 13.85 11.40
C LYS A 238 2.92 12.51 10.87
N ALA A 239 3.43 11.67 11.77
CA ALA A 239 4.02 10.39 11.38
C ALA A 239 3.09 9.48 10.57
N ASN A 240 1.80 9.36 10.93
CA ASN A 240 0.85 8.57 10.13
C ASN A 240 0.64 9.14 8.73
N ALA A 241 0.48 10.46 8.60
CA ALA A 241 0.37 11.14 7.32
C ALA A 241 1.62 10.92 6.46
N GLN A 242 2.82 11.00 7.03
CA GLN A 242 4.08 10.75 6.33
C GLN A 242 4.16 9.32 5.77
N PHE A 243 3.80 8.31 6.57
CA PHE A 243 3.77 6.93 6.09
C PHE A 243 2.68 6.73 5.02
N SER A 244 1.49 7.31 5.20
CA SER A 244 0.37 7.18 4.25
C SER A 244 0.70 7.86 2.92
N ALA A 245 1.31 9.04 2.94
CA ALA A 245 1.73 9.76 1.75
C ALA A 245 2.84 9.00 0.97
N ALA A 246 3.84 8.48 1.69
CA ALA A 246 4.87 7.64 1.09
C ALA A 246 4.31 6.34 0.50
N GLU A 247 3.34 5.71 1.17
CA GLU A 247 2.64 4.52 0.69
C GLU A 247 1.78 4.80 -0.55
N LEU A 248 1.02 5.90 -0.58
CA LEU A 248 0.23 6.31 -1.75
C LEU A 248 1.12 6.58 -2.96
N ALA A 249 2.23 7.31 -2.76
CA ALA A 249 3.19 7.60 -3.83
C ALA A 249 3.83 6.31 -4.38
N ALA A 250 4.19 5.37 -3.49
CA ALA A 250 4.72 4.06 -3.86
C ALA A 250 3.70 3.24 -4.65
N THR A 251 2.45 3.20 -4.19
CA THR A 251 1.34 2.50 -4.88
C THR A 251 1.15 3.05 -6.29
N ALA A 252 1.03 4.37 -6.45
CA ALA A 252 0.90 4.99 -7.77
C ALA A 252 2.12 4.74 -8.67
N ALA A 253 3.34 4.74 -8.12
CA ALA A 253 4.55 4.43 -8.87
C ALA A 253 4.63 2.95 -9.34
N LEU A 254 4.05 2.02 -8.58
CA LEU A 254 3.93 0.60 -8.97
C LEU A 254 2.87 0.40 -10.06
N GLU A 255 1.71 1.05 -9.95
CA GLU A 255 0.64 0.96 -10.93
C GLU A 255 1.01 1.60 -12.28
N TRP A 256 1.83 2.66 -12.25
CA TRP A 256 2.32 3.30 -13.46
C TRP A 256 3.50 2.53 -14.09
N ARG A 257 3.27 1.94 -15.27
CA ARG A 257 4.26 1.15 -16.03
C ARG A 257 5.57 1.90 -16.31
N GLU A 258 5.46 3.17 -16.75
CA GLU A 258 6.59 3.99 -17.19
C GLU A 258 7.15 4.91 -16.10
N SER A 259 6.80 4.66 -14.83
CA SER A 259 7.26 5.47 -13.70
C SER A 259 8.78 5.54 -13.60
N GLY A 260 9.44 4.44 -13.96
CA GLY A 260 10.89 4.32 -14.05
C GLY A 260 11.54 3.92 -12.72
N GLU A 261 12.66 3.19 -12.81
CA GLU A 261 13.45 2.76 -11.65
C GLU A 261 13.87 3.90 -10.70
N PRO A 262 14.27 5.10 -11.19
CA PRO A 262 14.66 6.18 -10.28
C PRO A 262 13.53 6.61 -9.35
N LEU A 263 12.29 6.74 -9.85
CA LEU A 263 11.15 7.13 -9.02
C LEU A 263 10.83 6.05 -7.99
N ARG A 264 10.78 4.78 -8.43
CA ARG A 264 10.53 3.63 -7.53
C ARG A 264 11.57 3.56 -6.42
N ALA A 265 12.84 3.76 -6.76
CA ALA A 265 13.93 3.77 -5.79
C ALA A 265 13.84 4.96 -4.80
N ASP A 266 13.37 6.13 -5.25
CA ASP A 266 13.13 7.27 -4.36
C ASP A 266 11.98 7.00 -3.38
N CYS A 267 10.86 6.42 -3.84
CA CYS A 267 9.78 5.98 -2.97
C CYS A 267 10.27 4.95 -1.95
N ALA A 268 11.03 3.94 -2.37
CA ALA A 268 11.61 2.93 -1.49
C ALA A 268 12.52 3.55 -0.42
N ARG A 269 13.45 4.44 -0.83
CA ARG A 269 14.33 5.17 0.10
C ARG A 269 13.56 6.00 1.11
N ARG A 270 12.48 6.66 0.69
CA ARG A 270 11.63 7.45 1.58
C ARG A 270 10.98 6.57 2.65
N ILE A 271 10.41 5.43 2.27
CA ILE A 271 9.80 4.49 3.22
C ILE A 271 10.87 3.95 4.19
N VAL A 272 12.06 3.58 3.68
CA VAL A 272 13.19 3.14 4.52
C VAL A 272 13.61 4.20 5.52
N ARG A 273 13.68 5.48 5.11
CA ARG A 273 14.01 6.60 6.00
C ARG A 273 13.01 6.69 7.15
N LEU A 274 11.71 6.60 6.86
CA LEU A 274 10.65 6.61 7.88
C LEU A 274 10.71 5.39 8.81
N LEU A 275 10.98 4.20 8.27
CA LEU A 275 11.14 2.97 9.06
C LEU A 275 12.42 2.95 9.92
N SER A 276 13.37 3.84 9.64
CA SER A 276 14.63 3.98 10.39
C SER A 276 14.58 5.13 11.40
N ASP A 277 13.49 5.89 11.44
CA ASP A 277 13.31 7.03 12.34
C ASP A 277 12.54 6.62 13.60
N ASP A 278 13.23 6.59 14.75
CA ASP A 278 12.66 6.20 16.04
C ASP A 278 11.44 7.04 16.46
N GLU A 279 11.41 8.32 16.11
CA GLU A 279 10.31 9.23 16.45
C GLU A 279 9.10 8.96 15.55
N ALA A 280 9.32 8.81 14.24
CA ALA A 280 8.27 8.44 13.31
C ALA A 280 7.67 7.07 13.66
N LEU A 281 8.49 6.10 14.06
CA LEU A 281 8.02 4.79 14.53
C LEU A 281 7.18 4.89 15.81
N ALA A 282 7.61 5.72 16.76
CA ALA A 282 6.91 5.89 18.03
C ALA A 282 5.57 6.64 17.89
N GLN A 283 5.47 7.56 16.94
CA GLN A 283 4.28 8.41 16.74
C GLN A 283 3.32 7.86 15.66
N SER A 284 3.66 6.75 15.01
CA SER A 284 2.81 6.12 13.99
C SER A 284 2.09 4.87 14.49
N LYS A 285 0.96 4.55 13.85
CA LYS A 285 0.23 3.30 14.07
C LYS A 285 0.93 2.14 13.34
N PRO A 286 1.02 0.95 13.96
CA PRO A 286 1.62 -0.23 13.32
C PRO A 286 1.04 -0.58 11.95
N VAL A 287 -0.29 -0.46 11.78
CA VAL A 287 -0.97 -0.78 10.52
C VAL A 287 -0.52 0.11 9.35
N VAL A 288 -0.24 1.39 9.61
CA VAL A 288 0.19 2.33 8.57
C VAL A 288 1.62 2.01 8.13
N ARG A 289 2.49 1.66 9.10
CA ARG A 289 3.85 1.20 8.80
C ARG A 289 3.87 -0.10 8.01
N ALA A 290 3.00 -1.05 8.36
CA ALA A 290 2.89 -2.32 7.66
C ALA A 290 2.49 -2.12 6.20
N ARG A 291 1.47 -1.29 5.93
CA ARG A 291 1.05 -0.95 4.56
C ARG A 291 2.19 -0.34 3.72
N ALA A 292 2.94 0.61 4.30
CA ALA A 292 4.11 1.18 3.63
C ALA A 292 5.21 0.12 3.41
N GLY A 293 5.43 -0.77 4.39
CA GLY A 293 6.37 -1.89 4.28
C GLY A 293 6.02 -2.88 3.17
N ASP A 294 4.72 -3.16 2.96
CA ASP A 294 4.26 -4.02 1.87
C ASP A 294 4.60 -3.41 0.50
N ARG A 295 4.39 -2.10 0.34
CA ARG A 295 4.78 -1.39 -0.89
C ARG A 295 6.30 -1.33 -1.06
N LEU A 296 7.06 -1.20 0.03
CA LEU A 296 8.52 -1.26 0.00
C LEU A 296 9.03 -2.62 -0.49
N ALA A 297 8.42 -3.72 -0.06
CA ALA A 297 8.75 -5.06 -0.54
C ALA A 297 8.56 -5.17 -2.07
N GLN A 298 7.41 -4.69 -2.58
CA GLN A 298 7.09 -4.69 -4.01
C GLN A 298 8.01 -3.79 -4.84
N LEU A 299 8.46 -2.67 -4.29
CA LEU A 299 9.43 -1.77 -4.95
C LEU A 299 10.85 -2.33 -4.98
N GLY A 300 11.14 -3.40 -4.22
CA GLY A 300 12.49 -3.86 -3.92
C GLY A 300 13.03 -3.18 -2.67
N ASP A 301 13.05 -3.90 -1.56
CA ASP A 301 13.52 -3.39 -0.27
C ASP A 301 15.06 -3.38 -0.21
N PRO A 302 15.71 -2.20 -0.27
CA PRO A 302 17.18 -2.12 -0.33
C PRO A 302 17.86 -2.51 0.98
N ARG A 303 17.09 -2.77 2.04
CA ARG A 303 17.61 -3.25 3.32
C ARG A 303 17.97 -4.73 3.27
N PHE A 304 17.58 -5.47 2.22
CA PHE A 304 17.85 -6.89 2.04
C PHE A 304 18.57 -7.12 0.71
N ASP A 305 19.54 -8.04 0.71
CA ASP A 305 20.34 -8.36 -0.47
C ASP A 305 19.92 -9.72 -1.04
N ALA A 306 19.27 -9.71 -2.20
CA ALA A 306 18.81 -10.93 -2.88
C ALA A 306 19.97 -11.87 -3.24
N GLN A 307 21.17 -11.35 -3.52
CA GLN A 307 22.36 -12.18 -3.81
C GLN A 307 22.93 -12.86 -2.55
N ARG A 308 22.53 -12.37 -1.37
CA ARG A 308 22.87 -12.95 -0.07
C ARG A 308 21.63 -13.51 0.61
N PHE A 309 20.80 -14.22 -0.15
CA PHE A 309 19.65 -14.96 0.36
C PHE A 309 18.61 -14.07 1.05
N HIS A 310 18.46 -12.82 0.59
CA HIS A 310 17.64 -11.80 1.23
C HIS A 310 18.00 -11.55 2.71
N LEU A 311 19.25 -11.80 3.11
CA LEU A 311 19.76 -11.35 4.41
C LEU A 311 19.88 -9.82 4.42
N PRO A 312 19.74 -9.16 5.59
CA PRO A 312 19.94 -7.72 5.68
C PRO A 312 21.27 -7.27 5.08
N ALA A 313 21.22 -6.22 4.28
CA ALA A 313 22.34 -5.64 3.52
C ALA A 313 23.28 -4.82 4.43
N ASP A 314 23.62 -5.35 5.60
CA ASP A 314 24.63 -4.82 6.51
C ASP A 314 25.76 -5.85 6.71
N GLU A 315 26.90 -5.38 7.25
CA GLU A 315 28.09 -6.22 7.44
C GLU A 315 27.82 -7.46 8.31
N MET A 316 26.87 -7.34 9.24
CA MET A 316 26.49 -8.41 10.16
C MET A 316 25.35 -9.27 9.64
N LEU A 317 24.93 -9.11 8.37
CA LEU A 317 23.82 -9.83 7.78
C LEU A 317 22.57 -9.80 8.67
N GLY A 318 22.36 -8.70 9.40
CA GLY A 318 21.24 -8.49 10.31
C GLY A 318 21.37 -9.09 11.71
N PHE A 319 22.48 -9.76 12.05
CA PHE A 319 22.71 -10.28 13.40
C PHE A 319 23.21 -9.20 14.35
N VAL A 320 22.69 -9.20 15.58
CA VAL A 320 23.04 -8.26 16.64
C VAL A 320 23.65 -9.01 17.82
N ARG A 321 24.76 -8.49 18.35
CA ARG A 321 25.44 -9.08 19.52
C ARG A 321 24.65 -8.79 20.79
N ILE A 322 24.42 -9.82 21.58
CA ILE A 322 23.92 -9.73 22.94
C ILE A 322 25.03 -10.21 23.88
N ALA A 323 25.54 -9.30 24.70
CA ALA A 323 26.59 -9.61 25.66
C ALA A 323 26.08 -10.58 26.74
N ALA A 324 26.99 -11.42 27.24
CA ALA A 324 26.74 -12.24 28.41
C ALA A 324 26.29 -11.38 29.59
N ASP A 325 25.32 -11.88 30.36
CA ASP A 325 24.84 -11.21 31.57
C ASP A 325 24.66 -12.24 32.69
N PRO A 326 25.60 -12.31 33.64
CA PRO A 326 25.53 -13.24 34.76
C PRO A 326 24.43 -12.87 35.77
N GLY A 327 23.94 -11.63 35.74
CA GLY A 327 22.90 -11.14 36.64
C GLY A 327 21.50 -11.05 36.01
N PHE A 328 21.34 -11.57 34.78
CA PHE A 328 20.02 -11.60 34.14
C PHE A 328 19.06 -12.45 34.97
N MET A 329 17.77 -12.11 34.95
CA MET A 329 16.70 -12.87 35.59
C MET A 329 15.61 -13.05 34.55
N ILE A 330 15.40 -14.29 34.11
CA ILE A 330 14.29 -14.62 33.22
C ILE A 330 12.97 -14.57 34.00
N GLY A 331 11.86 -14.24 33.36
CA GLY A 331 10.55 -14.19 34.00
C GLY A 331 10.28 -12.88 34.75
N THR A 332 9.19 -12.83 35.48
CA THR A 332 8.70 -11.66 36.21
C THR A 332 9.17 -11.73 37.66
N ARG A 333 9.82 -10.67 38.16
CA ARG A 333 10.16 -10.60 39.59
C ARG A 333 8.89 -10.55 40.43
N ARG A 334 8.90 -11.15 41.61
CA ARG A 334 7.73 -11.21 42.49
C ARG A 334 7.18 -9.82 42.84
N GLN A 335 8.07 -8.87 43.09
CA GLN A 335 7.72 -7.45 43.34
C GLN A 335 7.02 -6.78 42.14
N ASP A 336 7.21 -7.27 40.92
CA ASP A 336 6.69 -6.70 39.68
C ASP A 336 5.37 -7.35 39.22
N VAL A 337 4.93 -8.43 39.87
CA VAL A 337 3.76 -9.24 39.46
C VAL A 337 2.50 -8.38 39.33
N ALA A 338 2.17 -7.58 40.35
CA ALA A 338 0.98 -6.74 40.33
C ALA A 338 1.00 -5.73 39.18
N ARG A 339 2.16 -5.12 38.93
CA ARG A 339 2.36 -4.16 37.82
C ARG A 339 2.20 -4.85 36.47
N VAL A 340 2.82 -6.01 36.30
CA VAL A 340 2.78 -6.78 35.05
C VAL A 340 1.37 -7.29 34.77
N SER A 341 0.68 -7.82 35.78
CA SER A 341 -0.70 -8.29 35.68
C SER A 341 -1.64 -7.19 35.16
N LYS A 342 -1.50 -5.97 35.68
CA LYS A 342 -2.24 -4.80 35.19
C LYS A 342 -1.95 -4.47 33.73
N ILE A 343 -0.69 -4.59 33.29
CA ILE A 343 -0.28 -4.28 31.91
C ILE A 343 -0.86 -5.30 30.91
N ILE A 344 -0.83 -6.59 31.25
CA ILE A 344 -1.30 -7.65 30.35
C ILE A 344 -2.82 -7.87 30.44
N GLY A 345 -3.49 -7.26 31.42
CA GLY A 345 -4.93 -7.45 31.65
C GLY A 345 -5.28 -8.88 32.10
N GLY A 346 -4.38 -9.54 32.84
CA GLY A 346 -4.50 -10.95 33.22
C GLY A 346 -3.51 -11.37 34.31
N ASN A 347 -3.56 -12.63 34.73
CA ASN A 347 -2.70 -13.15 35.79
C ASN A 347 -1.29 -13.47 35.26
N VAL A 348 -0.28 -13.23 36.10
CA VAL A 348 1.06 -13.79 35.90
C VAL A 348 1.06 -15.18 36.53
N TYR A 349 1.34 -16.21 35.74
CA TYR A 349 1.38 -17.59 36.23
C TYR A 349 2.59 -17.82 37.13
N ASP A 350 2.48 -18.77 38.07
CA ASP A 350 3.56 -19.04 39.04
C ASP A 350 4.88 -19.47 38.36
N ASN A 351 4.80 -20.22 37.26
CA ASN A 351 5.95 -20.62 36.46
C ASN A 351 6.59 -19.47 35.64
N GLU A 352 5.98 -18.29 35.66
CA GLU A 352 6.53 -17.06 35.07
C GLU A 352 7.21 -16.17 36.11
N ILE A 353 7.18 -16.54 37.40
CA ILE A 353 7.73 -15.74 38.50
C ILE A 353 9.11 -16.25 38.89
N ASN A 354 10.12 -15.37 38.84
CA ASN A 354 11.49 -15.72 39.22
C ASN A 354 12.25 -14.50 39.77
N ASP A 355 12.81 -14.67 40.96
CA ASP A 355 13.69 -13.68 41.62
C ASP A 355 15.16 -14.13 41.63
N ALA A 356 15.47 -15.33 41.14
CA ALA A 356 16.81 -15.89 41.10
C ALA A 356 17.54 -15.50 39.79
N PRO A 357 18.86 -15.21 39.86
CA PRO A 357 19.66 -15.03 38.67
C PRO A 357 19.63 -16.25 37.73
N THR A 358 19.50 -15.97 36.45
CA THR A 358 19.57 -16.92 35.33
C THR A 358 20.64 -16.40 34.36
N PRO A 359 21.93 -16.71 34.61
CA PRO A 359 23.03 -16.25 33.77
C PRO A 359 22.80 -16.53 32.29
N THR A 360 23.01 -15.52 31.45
CA THR A 360 22.88 -15.66 29.99
C THR A 360 24.25 -15.58 29.33
N PRO A 361 24.59 -16.51 28.41
CA PRO A 361 25.84 -16.43 27.68
C PRO A 361 25.82 -15.29 26.66
N GLU A 362 26.96 -15.03 26.04
CA GLU A 362 27.00 -14.22 24.82
C GLU A 362 26.35 -14.99 23.66
N PHE A 363 25.58 -14.27 22.83
CA PHE A 363 25.04 -14.81 21.59
C PHE A 363 24.76 -13.70 20.58
N TRP A 364 24.50 -14.11 19.34
CA TRP A 364 24.02 -13.25 18.27
C TRP A 364 22.58 -13.62 17.96
N ILE A 365 21.73 -12.64 17.67
CA ILE A 365 20.33 -12.85 17.31
C ILE A 365 19.96 -11.97 16.13
N ALA A 366 19.12 -12.48 15.22
CA ALA A 366 18.62 -11.69 14.09
C ALA A 366 17.82 -10.47 14.58
N ARG A 367 18.06 -9.31 13.96
CA ARG A 367 17.36 -8.05 14.25
C ARG A 367 15.88 -8.11 13.90
N TYR A 368 15.55 -8.86 12.85
CA TYR A 368 14.19 -9.04 12.33
C TYR A 368 13.82 -10.52 12.42
N PRO A 369 12.51 -10.84 12.53
CA PRO A 369 12.03 -12.19 12.19
C PRO A 369 12.50 -12.59 10.79
N VAL A 370 12.62 -13.91 10.56
CA VAL A 370 12.90 -14.43 9.21
C VAL A 370 11.78 -13.98 8.27
N THR A 371 12.15 -13.43 7.13
CA THR A 371 11.16 -12.89 6.17
C THR A 371 10.72 -13.93 5.15
N VAL A 372 9.62 -13.67 4.45
CA VAL A 372 9.16 -14.53 3.34
C VAL A 372 10.23 -14.64 2.26
N GLY A 373 10.88 -13.54 1.86
CA GLY A 373 11.94 -13.57 0.85
C GLY A 373 13.15 -14.40 1.27
N GLN A 374 13.50 -14.37 2.55
CA GLN A 374 14.51 -15.26 3.12
C GLN A 374 14.06 -16.71 3.00
N PHE A 375 12.90 -17.06 3.54
CA PHE A 375 12.40 -18.43 3.55
C PHE A 375 12.19 -19.00 2.13
N ARG A 376 11.73 -18.17 1.18
CA ARG A 376 11.62 -18.50 -0.24
C ARG A 376 12.97 -18.91 -0.82
N ALA A 377 14.05 -18.18 -0.53
CA ALA A 377 15.39 -18.53 -0.99
C ALA A 377 15.87 -19.91 -0.49
N PHE A 378 15.43 -20.35 0.69
CA PHE A 378 15.69 -21.72 1.18
C PHE A 378 14.87 -22.76 0.43
N VAL A 379 13.57 -22.52 0.29
CA VAL A 379 12.67 -23.44 -0.41
C VAL A 379 13.16 -23.66 -1.84
N GLU A 380 13.51 -22.59 -2.56
CA GLU A 380 14.03 -22.65 -3.91
C GLU A 380 15.41 -23.35 -3.98
N ALA A 381 16.30 -23.09 -3.02
CA ALA A 381 17.64 -23.69 -3.02
C ALA A 381 17.66 -25.18 -2.65
N THR A 382 16.65 -25.68 -1.94
CA THR A 382 16.64 -27.04 -1.37
C THR A 382 15.54 -27.93 -1.93
N GLY A 383 14.52 -27.35 -2.57
CA GLY A 383 13.30 -28.06 -2.93
C GLY A 383 12.46 -28.45 -1.71
N PHE A 384 12.61 -27.74 -0.59
CA PHE A 384 11.90 -28.04 0.67
C PHE A 384 10.39 -27.99 0.48
N ALA A 385 9.70 -29.08 0.84
CA ALA A 385 8.24 -29.16 0.78
C ALA A 385 7.64 -28.40 1.96
N VAL A 386 7.13 -27.20 1.70
CA VAL A 386 6.46 -26.39 2.72
C VAL A 386 5.13 -27.06 3.10
N GLY A 387 4.88 -27.20 4.41
CA GLY A 387 3.66 -27.82 4.91
C GLY A 387 2.39 -27.00 4.62
N ASP A 388 2.51 -25.69 4.56
CA ASP A 388 1.42 -24.75 4.23
C ASP A 388 1.89 -23.76 3.13
N ALA A 389 1.18 -23.74 2.01
CA ALA A 389 1.52 -22.89 0.88
C ALA A 389 1.41 -21.38 1.22
N ASP A 390 0.59 -21.02 2.21
CA ASP A 390 0.41 -19.63 2.64
C ASP A 390 1.67 -19.04 3.30
N ALA A 391 2.67 -19.87 3.65
CA ALA A 391 3.95 -19.41 4.17
C ALA A 391 4.72 -18.52 3.19
N LEU A 392 4.49 -18.68 1.87
CA LEU A 392 5.16 -17.92 0.82
C LEU A 392 4.25 -16.89 0.12
N ALA A 393 3.03 -16.67 0.62
CA ALA A 393 2.03 -15.79 -0.01
C ALA A 393 2.18 -14.30 0.36
N ASP A 394 2.76 -14.00 1.53
CA ASP A 394 2.98 -12.62 1.98
C ASP A 394 4.16 -11.95 1.22
N PRO A 395 4.22 -10.60 1.10
CA PRO A 395 5.35 -9.90 0.49
C PRO A 395 6.71 -10.22 1.13
N ASP A 396 7.79 -10.19 0.35
CA ASP A 396 9.11 -10.69 0.75
C ASP A 396 9.69 -10.10 2.06
N SER A 397 9.39 -8.84 2.38
CA SER A 397 9.87 -8.19 3.62
C SER A 397 9.01 -8.50 4.85
N ARG A 398 7.87 -9.20 4.72
CA ARG A 398 7.07 -9.62 5.87
C ARG A 398 7.71 -10.81 6.58
N PRO A 399 7.50 -10.96 7.90
CA PRO A 399 7.83 -12.19 8.61
C PRO A 399 7.13 -13.39 7.97
N VAL A 400 7.88 -14.48 7.75
CA VAL A 400 7.28 -15.75 7.35
C VAL A 400 6.36 -16.27 8.45
N ARG A 401 5.19 -16.80 8.07
CA ARG A 401 4.18 -17.39 8.95
C ARG A 401 3.82 -18.78 8.44
N TYR A 402 2.99 -19.51 9.17
CA TYR A 402 2.56 -20.87 8.79
C TYR A 402 3.72 -21.87 8.61
N VAL A 403 4.78 -21.69 9.39
CA VAL A 403 5.93 -22.59 9.44
C VAL A 403 5.94 -23.34 10.76
N SER A 404 6.21 -24.63 10.71
CA SER A 404 6.35 -25.47 11.89
C SER A 404 7.71 -25.24 12.57
N TRP A 405 7.84 -25.74 13.80
CA TRP A 405 9.13 -25.75 14.50
C TRP A 405 10.21 -26.55 13.72
N HIS A 406 9.81 -27.63 13.02
CA HIS A 406 10.74 -28.41 12.19
C HIS A 406 11.21 -27.62 10.96
N ASP A 407 10.31 -26.88 10.31
CA ASP A 407 10.67 -26.03 9.16
C ASP A 407 11.67 -24.95 9.57
N ALA A 408 11.49 -24.38 10.76
CA ALA A 408 12.39 -23.37 11.30
C ALA A 408 13.78 -23.93 11.64
N LEU A 409 13.87 -25.19 12.09
CA LEU A 409 15.15 -25.90 12.26
C LEU A 409 15.82 -26.18 10.93
N ALA A 410 15.09 -26.69 9.94
CA ALA A 410 15.62 -26.94 8.61
C ALA A 410 16.18 -25.67 7.97
N TRP A 411 15.47 -24.53 8.13
CA TRP A 411 15.97 -23.21 7.74
C TRP A 411 17.28 -22.84 8.46
N CYS A 412 17.38 -23.08 9.76
CA CYS A 412 18.59 -22.79 10.54
C CYS A 412 19.79 -23.64 10.06
N ASP A 413 19.57 -24.93 9.80
CA ASP A 413 20.61 -25.84 9.29
C ASP A 413 21.08 -25.41 7.89
N TRP A 414 20.15 -25.07 7.02
CA TRP A 414 20.46 -24.55 5.69
C TRP A 414 21.25 -23.24 5.76
N LEU A 415 20.80 -22.27 6.57
CA LEU A 415 21.49 -20.98 6.70
C LEU A 415 22.89 -21.19 7.29
N ASN A 416 23.05 -22.10 8.25
CA ASN A 416 24.35 -22.49 8.79
C ASN A 416 25.28 -23.01 7.70
N GLU A 417 24.78 -23.91 6.85
CA GLU A 417 25.53 -24.45 5.71
C GLU A 417 25.90 -23.35 4.70
N ARG A 418 24.95 -22.46 4.36
CA ARG A 418 25.21 -21.34 3.44
C ARG A 418 26.28 -20.39 4.00
N LEU A 419 26.25 -20.06 5.28
CA LEU A 419 27.30 -19.25 5.91
C LEU A 419 28.65 -19.97 5.91
N ALA A 420 28.66 -21.29 6.11
CA ALA A 420 29.88 -22.09 6.11
C ALA A 420 30.51 -22.25 4.71
N THR A 421 29.70 -22.31 3.64
CA THR A 421 30.17 -22.74 2.30
C THR A 421 30.06 -21.68 1.22
N SER A 422 29.06 -20.79 1.28
CA SER A 422 28.76 -19.85 0.19
C SER A 422 29.86 -18.79 0.03
N PRO A 423 30.39 -18.57 -1.20
CA PRO A 423 31.28 -17.46 -1.47
C PRO A 423 30.62 -16.09 -1.21
N ALA A 424 29.31 -15.98 -1.41
CA ALA A 424 28.56 -14.73 -1.24
C ALA A 424 28.63 -14.16 0.20
N CYS A 425 28.87 -15.03 1.18
CA CYS A 425 28.96 -14.64 2.60
C CYS A 425 30.40 -14.68 3.13
N ALA A 426 31.39 -15.15 2.36
CA ALA A 426 32.70 -15.53 2.86
C ALA A 426 33.49 -14.38 3.53
N GLY A 427 33.30 -13.14 3.06
CA GLY A 427 33.96 -11.96 3.62
C GLY A 427 33.31 -11.36 4.86
N GLY A 428 32.14 -11.86 5.29
CA GLY A 428 31.36 -11.27 6.38
C GLY A 428 31.78 -11.75 7.77
N PRO A 429 31.81 -10.88 8.80
CA PRO A 429 32.09 -11.28 10.18
C PRO A 429 31.24 -12.44 10.71
N ILE A 430 29.94 -12.50 10.34
CA ILE A 430 29.07 -13.61 10.75
C ILE A 430 29.49 -14.95 10.13
N ALA A 431 29.87 -14.98 8.85
CA ALA A 431 30.36 -16.21 8.23
C ALA A 431 31.67 -16.67 8.87
N ARG A 432 32.54 -15.74 9.25
CA ARG A 432 33.77 -16.03 9.99
C ARG A 432 33.50 -16.70 11.34
N LEU A 433 32.50 -16.23 12.09
CA LEU A 433 32.09 -16.88 13.35
C LEU A 433 31.71 -18.35 13.14
N VAL A 434 30.99 -18.66 12.06
CA VAL A 434 30.59 -20.03 11.73
C VAL A 434 31.79 -20.87 11.27
N ARG A 435 32.61 -20.35 10.34
CA ARG A 435 33.71 -21.09 9.70
C ARG A 435 34.91 -21.33 10.62
N GLU A 436 35.28 -20.33 11.42
CA GLU A 436 36.53 -20.35 12.17
C GLU A 436 36.32 -20.54 13.68
N HIS A 437 35.19 -20.08 14.21
CA HIS A 437 34.96 -20.00 15.65
C HIS A 437 33.89 -20.98 16.16
N GLY A 438 33.40 -21.89 15.30
CA GLY A 438 32.48 -22.96 15.68
C GLY A 438 31.08 -22.50 16.10
N TRP A 439 30.69 -21.26 15.78
CA TRP A 439 29.33 -20.78 16.02
C TRP A 439 28.35 -21.48 15.10
N ARG A 440 27.10 -21.66 15.57
CA ARG A 440 26.03 -22.26 14.78
C ARG A 440 24.78 -21.41 14.78
N VAL A 441 24.10 -21.37 13.63
CA VAL A 441 22.74 -20.82 13.52
C VAL A 441 21.77 -21.80 14.17
N ALA A 442 20.89 -21.30 15.02
CA ALA A 442 19.87 -22.09 15.70
C ALA A 442 18.72 -21.19 16.17
N LEU A 443 17.58 -21.81 16.50
CA LEU A 443 16.53 -21.13 17.23
C LEU A 443 17.05 -20.65 18.60
N PRO A 444 16.70 -19.43 19.04
CA PRO A 444 17.05 -18.98 20.38
C PRO A 444 16.28 -19.81 21.41
N SER A 445 16.97 -20.27 22.45
CA SER A 445 16.28 -20.73 23.67
C SER A 445 15.43 -19.61 24.25
N GLU A 446 14.38 -19.92 25.00
CA GLU A 446 13.51 -18.94 25.66
C GLU A 446 14.31 -17.88 26.46
N LEU A 447 15.35 -18.32 27.17
CA LEU A 447 16.26 -17.46 27.92
C LEU A 447 16.96 -16.40 27.06
N LYS A 448 17.57 -16.83 25.94
CA LYS A 448 18.20 -15.94 24.95
C LYS A 448 17.20 -14.97 24.35
N TRP A 449 16.00 -15.45 24.00
CA TRP A 449 14.96 -14.63 23.40
C TRP A 449 14.47 -13.53 24.35
N GLU A 450 14.16 -13.88 25.61
CA GLU A 450 13.71 -12.89 26.59
C GLU A 450 14.81 -11.88 26.92
N LYS A 451 16.07 -12.33 27.05
CA LYS A 451 17.22 -11.44 27.26
C LYS A 451 17.33 -10.40 26.14
N ALA A 452 17.25 -10.83 24.88
CA ALA A 452 17.30 -9.94 23.72
C ALA A 452 16.12 -8.95 23.72
N ALA A 453 14.90 -9.43 23.97
CA ALA A 453 13.71 -8.59 24.02
C ALA A 453 13.77 -7.51 25.11
N ARG A 454 14.36 -7.83 26.27
CA ARG A 454 14.54 -6.88 27.39
C ARG A 454 15.71 -5.91 27.19
N TRP A 455 16.75 -6.31 26.46
CA TRP A 455 17.94 -5.50 26.23
C TRP A 455 17.63 -4.19 25.49
N PHE A 456 16.77 -4.24 24.47
CA PHE A 456 16.29 -3.06 23.74
C PHE A 456 15.63 -2.00 24.64
N GLY A 457 15.07 -2.40 25.79
CA GLY A 457 14.51 -1.46 26.77
C GLY A 457 15.55 -0.63 27.52
N ARG A 458 16.79 -1.12 27.72
CA ARG A 458 17.81 -0.45 28.56
C ARG A 458 18.70 0.53 27.79
N GLN A 459 19.06 0.26 26.53
CA GLN A 459 19.84 1.20 25.72
C GLN A 459 19.02 2.39 25.20
N CYS A 460 17.72 2.24 24.94
CA CYS A 460 16.86 3.39 24.65
C CYS A 460 16.85 4.38 25.84
N ILE A 461 16.95 3.90 27.08
CA ILE A 461 17.07 4.77 28.26
C ILE A 461 18.44 5.48 28.29
N SER A 462 19.55 4.83 27.91
CA SER A 462 20.88 5.46 27.92
C SER A 462 21.11 6.43 26.76
N LEU A 463 20.62 6.13 25.55
CA LEU A 463 20.66 7.02 24.40
C LEU A 463 19.69 8.21 24.57
N ALA A 464 18.49 7.99 25.13
CA ALA A 464 17.59 9.07 25.49
C ALA A 464 18.14 9.94 26.64
N ARG A 465 18.83 9.36 27.63
CA ARG A 465 19.50 10.12 28.70
C ARG A 465 20.68 10.96 28.19
N ARG A 466 21.45 10.48 27.20
CA ARG A 466 22.55 11.25 26.59
C ARG A 466 22.07 12.45 25.75
N ARG A 467 20.87 12.40 25.18
CA ARG A 467 20.26 13.54 24.44
C ARG A 467 19.38 14.44 25.31
N ARG A 468 18.89 13.98 26.47
CA ARG A 468 18.00 14.73 27.38
C ARG A 468 18.70 15.58 28.43
N SER A 469 20.02 15.74 28.38
CA SER A 469 20.71 16.73 29.22
C SER A 469 20.42 18.19 28.81
N GLN A 470 19.51 18.45 27.85
CA GLN A 470 19.11 19.80 27.45
C GLN A 470 17.63 20.17 27.61
N THR A 471 16.71 19.29 28.00
CA THR A 471 15.31 19.71 28.27
C THR A 471 14.57 18.73 29.18
N ARG A 472 13.95 19.28 30.24
CA ARG A 472 13.17 18.54 31.24
C ARG A 472 11.76 18.24 30.71
N GLU A 473 11.43 16.97 30.47
CA GLU A 473 10.10 16.40 30.76
C GLU A 473 10.05 14.86 30.67
N ARG A 474 9.08 14.28 31.40
CA ARG A 474 9.12 12.98 32.08
C ARG A 474 8.79 11.73 31.24
N SER A 475 9.23 10.62 31.82
CA SER A 475 9.04 9.19 31.52
C SER A 475 7.58 8.73 31.38
N ARG A 476 7.15 8.36 30.16
CA ARG A 476 5.95 7.52 29.88
C ARG A 476 6.11 6.54 28.69
N PHE A 477 7.23 6.57 27.97
CA PHE A 477 7.36 5.89 26.67
C PHE A 477 8.10 4.54 26.69
N ALA A 478 8.66 4.12 27.82
CA ALA A 478 9.27 2.79 27.95
C ALA A 478 8.20 1.66 28.04
N ASP A 479 6.96 2.03 28.38
CA ASP A 479 5.89 1.08 28.72
C ASP A 479 5.29 0.32 27.53
N GLN A 480 5.30 0.87 26.30
CA GLN A 480 4.71 0.19 25.14
C GLN A 480 5.62 -0.87 24.49
N ARG A 481 6.95 -0.71 24.55
CA ARG A 481 7.89 -1.68 23.97
C ARG A 481 8.03 -2.96 24.80
N TYR A 482 7.82 -2.86 26.11
CA TYR A 482 7.77 -4.01 27.03
C TYR A 482 6.58 -4.94 26.74
N VAL A 483 5.51 -4.40 26.17
CA VAL A 483 4.28 -5.11 25.79
C VAL A 483 4.44 -5.81 24.43
N GLY A 484 5.14 -5.20 23.47
CA GLY A 484 5.41 -5.78 22.15
C GLY A 484 6.16 -7.12 22.21
N GLY A 485 7.15 -7.23 23.10
CA GLY A 485 7.85 -8.50 23.34
C GLY A 485 6.98 -9.60 23.99
N ARG A 486 5.89 -9.24 24.70
CA ARG A 486 4.96 -10.22 25.29
C ARG A 486 3.84 -10.63 24.34
N LEU A 487 3.34 -9.70 23.52
CA LEU A 487 2.36 -10.03 22.47
C LEU A 487 2.96 -10.93 21.38
N LEU A 488 4.24 -10.71 21.04
CA LEU A 488 4.97 -11.65 20.20
C LEU A 488 5.04 -13.03 20.85
N ARG A 489 5.31 -13.13 22.16
CA ARG A 489 5.32 -14.40 22.91
C ARG A 489 3.95 -15.10 22.92
N SER A 490 2.85 -14.38 23.12
CA SER A 490 1.50 -14.96 23.15
C SER A 490 0.96 -15.32 21.77
N GLN A 491 1.39 -14.64 20.70
CA GLN A 491 1.09 -15.03 19.33
C GLN A 491 1.93 -16.23 18.89
N TRP A 492 3.24 -16.25 19.21
CA TRP A 492 4.14 -17.37 18.87
C TRP A 492 3.76 -18.68 19.57
N LEU A 493 3.35 -18.62 20.85
CA LEU A 493 2.85 -19.79 21.60
C LEU A 493 1.42 -20.22 21.21
N ARG A 494 0.67 -19.41 20.46
CA ARG A 494 -0.65 -19.78 19.93
C ARG A 494 -0.60 -20.22 18.46
N SER A 495 0.53 -20.00 17.79
CA SER A 495 0.79 -20.42 16.41
C SER A 495 1.70 -21.65 16.31
N LEU A 496 2.28 -22.10 17.43
CA LEU A 496 2.75 -23.47 17.65
C LEU A 496 1.58 -24.31 18.18
#